data_AF-A0A8J4TX57-F1
#
_entry.id   AF-A0A8J4TX57-F1
#
_cell.length_a   1.000
_cell.length_b   1.000
_cell.length_c   1.000
_cell.angle_alpha   90.00
_cell.angle_beta   90.00
_cell.angle_gamma   90.00
#
_symmetry.space_group_name_H-M   'P 1'
#
loop_
_entity.id
_entity.type
_entity.pdbx_description
1 polymer ?
#
loop_
_entity_poly.entity_id
_entity_poly.type
_entity_poly.pdbx_seq_one_letter_code
_entity_poly.pdbx_strand_id
1 'polypeptide(L)'
;MAENNDGEIIEHHDDEEMEKMRKPRNESQSFMESVRAAELNDGHSSTQSSHRLLAYSDALISIIATVMILPVAHIQFQDNEELTKSIQAILATKIAVYLMTFLIVTVAWAAHIRLFQVIERIDDTLALLNLACMMLITFLPYTFSLMATFPNNTLGILLFCACVIIIGLIQAVIVLYGFSHPFLLNEHIQMSENQAYYRRHVLEVIMRVPIICFFAGIFAFIYFQVSYVLLALVIFIPYISQSVTWIWTKATSSQIEETPDSMLFYTYHPSEPLSKERVEAFSDGVYAIVATLLILDI
;
A
#
# COMPACT_ATOMS: atom_id res chain seq x y z
N MET A 1 -35.92 23.35 -100.07
CA MET A 1 -36.29 24.30 -99.00
C MET A 1 -35.17 24.21 -97.97
N ALA A 2 -34.14 25.07 -98.02
CA ALA A 2 -34.14 26.51 -97.63
C ALA A 2 -34.52 26.61 -96.13
N GLU A 3 -33.73 27.14 -95.19
CA GLU A 3 -32.86 28.33 -95.20
C GLU A 3 -31.70 28.23 -94.18
N ASN A 4 -30.95 29.32 -94.13
CA ASN A 4 -29.59 29.54 -93.68
C ASN A 4 -29.56 30.28 -92.31
N ASN A 5 -28.42 30.16 -91.63
CA ASN A 5 -27.69 31.20 -90.87
C ASN A 5 -28.04 31.63 -89.42
N ASP A 6 -26.97 32.12 -88.79
CA ASP A 6 -26.83 32.92 -87.55
C ASP A 6 -26.71 32.08 -86.26
N GLY A 7 -25.75 32.27 -85.35
CA GLY A 7 -24.77 33.31 -85.11
C GLY A 7 -24.29 33.12 -83.66
N GLU A 8 -23.02 33.44 -83.42
CA GLU A 8 -22.21 33.29 -82.21
C GLU A 8 -22.73 34.11 -80.99
N ILE A 9 -22.33 33.74 -79.76
CA ILE A 9 -21.93 34.61 -78.59
C ILE A 9 -22.48 34.19 -77.18
N ILE A 10 -21.56 33.64 -76.37
CA ILE A 10 -21.16 33.95 -74.96
C ILE A 10 -22.07 33.67 -73.72
N GLU A 11 -21.41 33.02 -72.73
CA GLU A 11 -21.61 32.95 -71.25
C GLU A 11 -22.92 32.44 -70.62
N HIS A 12 -22.83 31.33 -69.89
CA HIS A 12 -22.86 31.37 -68.42
C HIS A 12 -22.40 30.01 -67.86
N HIS A 13 -21.16 29.99 -67.39
CA HIS A 13 -20.63 29.03 -66.44
C HIS A 13 -21.04 29.59 -65.07
N ASP A 14 -21.95 28.97 -64.33
CA ASP A 14 -22.20 29.21 -62.88
C ASP A 14 -23.41 28.39 -62.34
N ASP A 15 -23.47 27.06 -62.56
CA ASP A 15 -24.50 26.21 -61.94
C ASP A 15 -23.94 25.04 -61.10
N GLU A 16 -22.61 24.89 -60.99
CA GLU A 16 -22.00 23.84 -60.15
C GLU A 16 -21.66 24.27 -58.71
N GLU A 17 -21.82 25.55 -58.35
CA GLU A 17 -21.54 26.04 -56.99
C GLU A 17 -22.76 26.13 -56.05
N MET A 18 -23.95 25.65 -56.46
CA MET A 18 -25.16 25.71 -55.62
C MET A 18 -25.54 24.38 -54.94
N GLU A 19 -24.71 23.33 -55.04
CA GLU A 19 -24.91 22.07 -54.29
C GLU A 19 -23.86 21.80 -53.21
N LYS A 20 -22.94 22.74 -52.97
CA LYS A 20 -21.92 22.62 -51.90
C LYS A 20 -22.28 23.35 -50.59
N MET A 21 -23.44 24.01 -50.52
CA MET A 21 -23.91 24.76 -49.35
C MET A 21 -24.98 24.04 -48.50
N ARG A 22 -24.97 22.70 -48.45
CA ARG A 22 -25.84 21.95 -47.53
C ARG A 22 -25.15 20.73 -46.90
N LYS A 23 -24.04 20.94 -46.18
CA LYS A 23 -23.66 20.01 -45.09
C LYS A 23 -22.58 20.61 -44.16
N PRO A 24 -22.98 21.19 -43.03
CA PRO A 24 -22.16 21.22 -41.83
C PRO A 24 -22.83 20.47 -40.67
N ARG A 25 -23.71 19.51 -40.96
CA ARG A 25 -24.52 18.84 -39.91
C ARG A 25 -23.97 17.49 -39.45
N ASN A 26 -23.13 16.81 -40.24
CA ASN A 26 -22.60 15.50 -39.85
C ASN A 26 -21.37 15.60 -38.92
N GLU A 27 -20.46 16.54 -39.13
CA GLU A 27 -19.25 16.68 -38.29
C GLU A 27 -19.60 17.22 -36.90
N SER A 28 -20.51 18.20 -36.82
CA SER A 28 -21.02 18.69 -35.54
C SER A 28 -21.80 17.61 -34.79
N GLN A 29 -22.48 16.70 -35.49
CA GLN A 29 -23.15 15.55 -34.86
C GLN A 29 -22.16 14.50 -34.39
N SER A 30 -21.12 14.16 -35.16
CA SER A 30 -20.10 13.20 -34.72
C SER A 30 -19.23 13.76 -33.59
N PHE A 31 -18.97 15.07 -33.58
CA PHE A 31 -18.28 15.74 -32.48
C PHE A 31 -19.17 15.80 -31.24
N MET A 32 -20.45 16.13 -31.37
CA MET A 32 -21.41 16.09 -30.25
C MET A 32 -21.66 14.65 -29.74
N GLU A 33 -21.62 13.64 -30.60
CA GLU A 33 -21.69 12.22 -30.22
C GLU A 33 -20.38 11.75 -29.58
N SER A 34 -19.22 12.23 -30.04
CA SER A 34 -17.92 11.99 -29.41
C SER A 34 -17.81 12.65 -28.05
N VAL A 35 -18.30 13.89 -27.90
CA VAL A 35 -18.36 14.63 -26.63
C VAL A 35 -19.40 14.01 -25.72
N ARG A 36 -20.58 13.60 -26.22
CA ARG A 36 -21.56 12.84 -25.42
C ARG A 36 -21.06 11.46 -25.05
N ALA A 37 -20.33 10.77 -25.92
CA ALA A 37 -19.72 9.48 -25.62
C ALA A 37 -18.61 9.66 -24.58
N ALA A 38 -17.85 10.75 -24.61
CA ALA A 38 -16.89 11.11 -23.57
C ALA A 38 -17.57 11.48 -22.24
N GLU A 39 -18.67 12.25 -22.27
CA GLU A 39 -19.46 12.61 -21.08
C GLU A 39 -20.24 11.41 -20.51
N LEU A 40 -20.68 10.46 -21.35
CA LEU A 40 -21.30 9.21 -20.92
C LEU A 40 -20.26 8.21 -20.38
N ASN A 41 -18.99 8.31 -20.80
CA ASN A 41 -17.89 7.50 -20.26
C ASN A 41 -17.32 8.09 -18.96
N ASP A 42 -17.54 9.38 -18.71
CA ASP A 42 -17.30 10.05 -17.42
C ASP A 42 -18.42 9.80 -16.39
N GLY A 43 -19.54 9.23 -16.82
CA GLY A 43 -20.63 8.79 -15.95
C GLY A 43 -20.48 7.32 -15.55
N HIS A 44 -19.82 7.06 -14.42
CA HIS A 44 -19.65 5.74 -13.74
C HIS A 44 -18.40 4.91 -14.05
N SER A 45 -17.23 5.53 -14.20
CA SER A 45 -16.03 4.87 -13.68
C SER A 45 -15.71 5.46 -12.30
N SER A 46 -16.32 4.90 -11.25
CA SER A 46 -15.99 5.23 -9.84
C SER A 46 -14.55 4.88 -9.45
N THR A 47 -13.78 4.34 -10.40
CA THR A 47 -12.39 3.95 -10.22
C THR A 47 -11.46 5.15 -10.38
N GLN A 48 -10.89 5.61 -9.26
CA GLN A 48 -9.87 6.66 -9.24
C GLN A 48 -8.46 6.06 -9.19
N SER A 49 -7.45 6.86 -9.59
CA SER A 49 -6.06 6.47 -9.42
C SER A 49 -5.70 6.37 -7.95
N SER A 50 -5.03 5.28 -7.56
CA SER A 50 -4.69 4.96 -6.17
C SER A 50 -3.63 5.86 -5.54
N HIS A 51 -2.92 6.62 -6.38
CA HIS A 51 -1.70 7.35 -6.03
C HIS A 51 -1.84 8.30 -4.84
N ARG A 52 -2.87 9.17 -4.83
CA ARG A 52 -3.08 10.15 -3.76
C ARG A 52 -3.41 9.48 -2.42
N LEU A 53 -4.18 8.39 -2.47
CA LEU A 53 -4.56 7.63 -1.28
C LEU A 53 -3.36 6.86 -0.71
N LEU A 54 -2.50 6.33 -1.58
CA LEU A 54 -1.24 5.68 -1.19
C LEU A 54 -0.29 6.67 -0.52
N ALA A 55 -0.11 7.86 -1.13
CA ALA A 55 0.70 8.92 -0.55
C ALA A 55 0.19 9.38 0.82
N TYR A 56 -1.14 9.50 0.98
CA TYR A 56 -1.75 9.79 2.29
C TYR A 56 -1.44 8.71 3.33
N SER A 57 -1.60 7.43 2.97
CA SER A 57 -1.31 6.31 3.86
C SER A 57 0.17 6.28 4.26
N ASP A 58 1.09 6.51 3.32
CA ASP A 58 2.53 6.51 3.62
C ASP A 58 2.93 7.67 4.55
N ALA A 59 2.41 8.88 4.30
CA ALA A 59 2.63 10.03 5.16
C ALA A 59 2.11 9.79 6.57
N LEU A 60 0.88 9.26 6.69
CA LEU A 60 0.24 8.97 7.97
C LEU A 60 1.03 7.91 8.76
N ILE A 61 1.43 6.81 8.12
CA ILE A 61 2.23 5.75 8.75
C ILE A 61 3.59 6.30 9.20
N SER A 62 4.25 7.11 8.37
CA SER A 62 5.53 7.75 8.73
C SER A 62 5.41 8.63 9.98
N ILE A 63 4.35 9.45 10.07
CA ILE A 63 4.08 10.27 11.26
C ILE A 63 3.91 9.36 12.49
N ILE A 64 3.08 8.33 12.39
CA ILE A 64 2.82 7.41 13.51
C ILE A 64 4.09 6.69 13.97
N ALA A 65 4.93 6.24 13.04
CA ALA A 65 6.18 5.57 13.37
C ALA A 65 7.14 6.51 14.11
N THR A 66 7.22 7.77 13.68
CA THR A 66 8.15 8.75 14.25
C THR A 66 7.70 9.34 15.57
N VAL A 67 6.42 9.64 15.76
CA VAL A 67 5.93 10.23 17.03
C VAL A 67 6.11 9.30 18.24
N MET A 68 6.41 8.01 18.03
CA MET A 68 6.74 7.07 19.10
C MET A 68 8.06 7.37 19.81
N ILE A 69 8.87 8.29 19.30
CA ILE A 69 10.06 8.78 20.01
C ILE A 69 9.70 9.74 21.15
N LEU A 70 8.53 10.39 21.10
CA LEU A 70 8.13 11.42 22.07
C LEU A 70 8.17 10.94 23.54
N PRO A 71 7.68 9.73 23.89
CA PRO A 71 7.76 9.21 25.26
C PRO A 71 9.19 8.93 25.75
N VAL A 72 10.16 8.86 24.84
CA VAL A 72 11.59 8.70 25.15
C VAL A 72 12.25 10.07 25.36
N ALA A 73 11.86 11.08 24.56
CA ALA A 73 12.42 12.43 24.65
C ALA A 73 12.08 13.16 25.98
N HIS A 74 10.91 12.89 26.58
CA HIS A 74 10.44 13.58 27.80
C HIS A 74 11.05 13.04 29.12
N ILE A 75 12.17 12.31 29.08
CA ILE A 75 12.80 11.79 30.30
C ILE A 75 13.52 12.91 31.03
N GLN A 76 13.05 13.24 32.24
CA GLN A 76 13.70 14.19 33.14
C GLN A 76 14.88 13.49 33.85
N PHE A 77 16.10 13.99 33.66
CA PHE A 77 17.29 13.49 34.37
C PHE A 77 17.42 14.20 35.72
N GLN A 78 17.49 13.44 36.81
CA GLN A 78 17.76 13.97 38.15
C GLN A 78 19.17 13.57 38.57
N ASP A 79 20.00 14.55 38.94
CA ASP A 79 21.43 14.41 39.28
C ASP A 79 21.66 13.63 40.59
N ASN A 80 21.44 12.32 40.59
CA ASN A 80 21.79 11.42 41.68
C ASN A 80 22.58 10.22 41.14
N GLU A 81 23.82 10.04 41.58
CA GLU A 81 24.74 9.00 41.09
C GLU A 81 24.22 7.56 41.31
N GLU A 82 23.51 7.27 42.41
CA GLU A 82 22.88 5.94 42.63
C GLU A 82 21.69 5.67 41.70
N LEU A 83 21.06 6.72 41.17
CA LEU A 83 19.94 6.61 40.24
C LEU A 83 20.40 6.25 38.82
N THR A 84 21.67 6.44 38.47
CA THR A 84 22.17 6.29 37.09
C THR A 84 22.01 4.88 36.53
N LYS A 85 22.29 3.82 37.31
CA LYS A 85 22.10 2.44 36.85
C LYS A 85 20.63 2.09 36.61
N SER A 86 19.74 2.57 37.48
CA SER A 86 18.29 2.38 37.34
C SER A 86 17.72 3.19 36.17
N ILE A 87 18.19 4.43 35.98
CA ILE A 87 17.85 5.28 34.82
C ILE A 87 18.32 4.61 33.54
N GLN A 88 19.52 4.02 33.49
CA GLN A 88 20.04 3.36 32.30
C GLN A 88 19.15 2.18 31.86
N ALA A 89 18.69 1.35 32.81
CA ALA A 89 17.78 0.24 32.51
C ALA A 89 16.41 0.72 32.01
N ILE A 90 15.86 1.78 32.60
CA ILE A 90 14.58 2.38 32.19
C ILE A 90 14.70 3.01 30.80
N LEU A 91 15.78 3.74 30.54
CA LEU A 91 16.06 4.36 29.25
C LEU A 91 16.22 3.30 28.16
N ALA A 92 17.01 2.25 28.43
CA ALA A 92 17.17 1.13 27.50
C ALA A 92 15.83 0.45 27.19
N THR A 93 14.96 0.27 28.19
CA THR A 93 13.62 -0.30 28.01
C THR A 93 12.74 0.58 27.13
N LYS A 94 12.72 1.90 27.37
CA LYS A 94 11.95 2.85 26.55
C LYS A 94 12.44 2.94 25.11
N ILE A 95 13.76 2.94 24.91
CA ILE A 95 14.37 2.87 23.57
C ILE A 95 14.00 1.56 22.87
N ALA A 96 14.05 0.42 23.59
CA ALA A 96 13.64 -0.87 23.03
C ALA A 96 12.15 -0.85 22.63
N VAL A 97 11.27 -0.29 23.46
CA VAL A 97 9.85 -0.11 23.15
C VAL A 97 9.65 0.75 21.89
N TYR A 98 10.38 1.86 21.78
CA TYR A 98 10.37 2.70 20.58
C TYR A 98 10.80 1.91 19.34
N LEU A 99 11.95 1.23 19.38
CA LEU A 99 12.46 0.46 18.25
C LEU A 99 11.48 -0.64 17.82
N MET A 100 10.91 -1.38 18.78
CA MET A 100 9.92 -2.42 18.48
C MET A 100 8.64 -1.84 17.86
N THR A 101 8.17 -0.69 18.36
CA THR A 101 6.97 -0.02 17.86
C THR A 101 7.21 0.57 16.46
N PHE A 102 8.40 1.10 16.20
CA PHE A 102 8.79 1.55 14.87
C PHE A 102 8.81 0.37 13.89
N LEU A 103 9.48 -0.72 14.26
CA LEU A 103 9.60 -1.92 13.42
C LEU A 103 8.23 -2.54 13.08
N ILE A 104 7.30 -2.61 14.03
CA ILE A 104 5.97 -3.16 13.74
C ILE A 104 5.16 -2.26 12.80
N VAL A 105 5.21 -0.94 12.97
CA VAL A 105 4.53 -0.01 12.07
C VAL A 105 5.13 -0.13 10.66
N THR A 106 6.46 -0.28 10.53
CA THR A 106 7.12 -0.53 9.25
C THR A 106 6.72 -1.88 8.63
N VAL A 107 6.52 -2.94 9.42
CA VAL A 107 5.99 -4.23 8.92
C VAL A 107 4.57 -4.06 8.39
N ALA A 108 3.71 -3.35 9.12
CA ALA A 108 2.33 -3.06 8.68
C ALA A 108 2.34 -2.25 7.38
N TRP A 109 3.22 -1.27 7.27
CA TRP A 109 3.43 -0.47 6.06
C TRP A 109 3.93 -1.30 4.88
N ALA A 110 4.91 -2.17 5.07
CA ALA A 110 5.41 -3.06 4.02
C ALA A 110 4.33 -4.04 3.53
N ALA A 111 3.47 -4.54 4.44
CA ALA A 111 2.31 -5.34 4.08
C ALA A 111 1.29 -4.52 3.27
N HIS A 112 1.04 -3.27 3.68
CA HIS A 112 0.19 -2.33 2.96
C HIS A 112 0.72 -2.00 1.55
N ILE A 113 2.04 -1.81 1.38
CA ILE A 113 2.64 -1.64 0.06
C ILE A 113 2.33 -2.83 -0.84
N ARG A 114 2.63 -4.04 -0.37
CA ARG A 114 2.42 -5.26 -1.15
C ARG A 114 0.96 -5.45 -1.54
N LEU A 115 0.03 -5.11 -0.65
CA LEU A 115 -1.40 -5.16 -0.94
C LEU A 115 -1.79 -4.26 -2.12
N PHE A 116 -1.32 -3.02 -2.12
CA PHE A 116 -1.65 -2.03 -3.15
C PHE A 116 -0.74 -2.06 -4.38
N GLN A 117 0.31 -2.89 -4.40
CA GLN A 117 1.01 -3.24 -5.65
C GLN A 117 0.16 -4.14 -6.56
N VAL A 118 -0.73 -4.94 -5.96
CA VAL A 118 -1.66 -5.82 -6.68
C VAL A 118 -2.92 -5.08 -7.15
N ILE A 119 -3.35 -4.06 -6.41
CA ILE A 119 -4.57 -3.29 -6.65
C ILE A 119 -4.21 -1.94 -7.27
N GLU A 120 -4.39 -1.80 -8.58
CA GLU A 120 -4.00 -0.60 -9.32
C GLU A 120 -5.07 0.51 -9.21
N ARG A 121 -6.35 0.13 -9.34
CA ARG A 121 -7.50 1.05 -9.31
C ARG A 121 -8.26 0.93 -7.99
N ILE A 122 -8.70 2.07 -7.46
CA ILE A 122 -9.46 2.13 -6.20
C ILE A 122 -10.88 2.59 -6.47
N ASP A 123 -11.82 1.85 -5.90
CA ASP A 123 -13.24 2.21 -5.81
C ASP A 123 -13.56 2.79 -4.41
N ASP A 124 -14.70 3.45 -4.24
CA ASP A 124 -15.09 4.10 -2.98
C ASP A 124 -15.10 3.13 -1.80
N THR A 125 -15.54 1.89 -2.02
CA THR A 125 -15.54 0.82 -1.00
C THR A 125 -14.11 0.49 -0.55
N LEU A 126 -13.18 0.36 -1.50
CA LEU A 126 -11.77 0.09 -1.20
C LEU A 126 -11.12 1.27 -0.46
N ALA A 127 -11.48 2.50 -0.82
CA ALA A 127 -11.01 3.69 -0.12
C ALA A 127 -11.48 3.72 1.36
N LEU A 128 -12.74 3.38 1.61
CA LEU A 128 -13.28 3.28 2.98
C LEU A 128 -12.61 2.17 3.79
N LEU A 129 -12.38 0.99 3.19
CA LEU A 129 -11.66 -0.11 3.85
C LEU A 129 -10.20 0.29 4.14
N ASN A 130 -9.56 1.02 3.23
CA ASN A 130 -8.23 1.57 3.48
C ASN A 130 -8.24 2.54 4.66
N LEU A 131 -9.21 3.46 4.71
CA LEU A 131 -9.31 4.42 5.81
C LEU A 131 -9.54 3.74 7.17
N ALA A 132 -10.38 2.69 7.19
CA ALA A 132 -10.58 1.85 8.38
C ALA A 132 -9.28 1.12 8.79
N CYS A 133 -8.52 0.62 7.82
CA CYS A 133 -7.20 0.03 8.05
C CYS A 133 -6.23 1.05 8.66
N MET A 134 -6.15 2.25 8.09
CA MET A 134 -5.30 3.34 8.60
C MET A 134 -5.67 3.72 10.04
N MET A 135 -6.96 3.82 10.37
CA MET A 135 -7.43 4.10 11.72
C MET A 135 -6.97 3.04 12.74
N LEU A 136 -6.91 1.76 12.37
CA LEU A 136 -6.40 0.73 13.27
C LEU A 136 -4.87 0.75 13.37
N ILE A 137 -4.18 1.04 12.27
CA ILE A 137 -2.72 1.20 12.27
C ILE A 137 -2.31 2.37 13.17
N THR A 138 -3.06 3.48 13.19
CA THR A 138 -2.81 4.61 14.10
C THR A 138 -3.02 4.26 15.57
N PHE A 139 -3.85 3.25 15.84
CA PHE A 139 -4.13 2.77 17.19
C PHE A 139 -3.09 1.76 17.70
N LEU A 140 -2.36 1.07 16.81
CA LEU A 140 -1.33 0.09 17.18
C LEU A 140 -0.32 0.59 18.23
N PRO A 141 0.27 1.79 18.10
CA PRO A 141 1.29 2.22 19.05
C PRO A 141 0.74 2.43 20.46
N TYR A 142 -0.52 2.86 20.58
CA TYR A 142 -1.21 2.93 21.87
C TYR A 142 -1.36 1.53 22.48
N THR A 143 -1.80 0.53 21.70
CA THR A 143 -1.93 -0.84 22.20
C THR A 143 -0.59 -1.44 22.63
N PHE A 144 0.49 -1.13 21.91
CA PHE A 144 1.85 -1.57 22.26
C PHE A 144 2.36 -0.89 23.53
N SER A 145 2.16 0.42 23.66
CA SER A 145 2.51 1.17 24.88
C SER A 145 1.76 0.65 26.11
N LEU A 146 0.46 0.33 25.95
CA LEU A 146 -0.34 -0.27 27.02
C LEU A 146 0.20 -1.65 27.42
N MET A 147 0.54 -2.49 26.44
CA MET A 147 1.16 -3.79 26.66
C MET A 147 2.51 -3.68 27.38
N ALA A 148 3.36 -2.73 26.99
CA ALA A 148 4.67 -2.50 27.61
C ALA A 148 4.56 -1.94 29.04
N THR A 149 3.53 -1.15 29.34
CA THR A 149 3.30 -0.56 30.66
C THR A 149 2.76 -1.58 31.67
N PHE A 150 1.92 -2.51 31.22
CA PHE A 150 1.29 -3.52 32.08
C PHE A 150 1.63 -4.96 31.62
N PRO A 151 2.91 -5.39 31.70
CA PRO A 151 3.33 -6.66 31.11
C PRO A 151 2.70 -7.90 31.78
N ASN A 152 2.30 -7.77 33.05
CA ASN A 152 1.63 -8.81 33.82
C ASN A 152 0.11 -8.88 33.56
N ASN A 153 -0.46 -7.91 32.85
CA ASN A 153 -1.88 -7.87 32.55
C ASN A 153 -2.12 -8.35 31.12
N THR A 154 -2.92 -9.40 30.96
CA THR A 154 -3.23 -9.99 29.64
C THR A 154 -4.02 -9.05 28.74
N LEU A 155 -4.70 -8.04 29.30
CA LEU A 155 -5.50 -7.08 28.52
C LEU A 155 -4.67 -6.33 27.46
N GLY A 156 -3.42 -5.95 27.75
CA GLY A 156 -2.57 -5.26 26.79
C GLY A 156 -2.23 -6.13 25.58
N ILE A 157 -1.87 -7.39 25.83
CA ILE A 157 -1.60 -8.40 24.79
C ILE A 157 -2.84 -8.66 23.96
N LEU A 158 -4.01 -8.84 24.60
CA LEU A 158 -5.26 -9.13 23.90
C LEU A 158 -5.71 -7.97 23.03
N LEU A 159 -5.61 -6.73 23.51
CA LEU A 159 -5.97 -5.54 22.73
C LEU A 159 -5.07 -5.40 21.51
N PHE A 160 -3.76 -5.61 21.70
CA PHE A 160 -2.79 -5.61 20.60
C PHE A 160 -3.09 -6.71 19.58
N CYS A 161 -3.28 -7.95 20.02
CA CYS A 161 -3.61 -9.08 19.14
C CYS A 161 -4.92 -8.85 18.39
N ALA A 162 -5.96 -8.36 19.06
CA ALA A 162 -7.23 -8.03 18.45
C ALA A 162 -7.07 -6.95 17.36
N CYS A 163 -6.31 -5.89 17.64
CA CYS A 163 -6.04 -4.84 16.66
C CYS A 163 -5.36 -5.41 15.40
N VAL A 164 -4.29 -6.19 15.58
CA VAL A 164 -3.56 -6.81 14.45
C VAL A 164 -4.44 -7.79 13.67
N ILE A 165 -5.26 -8.59 14.35
CA ILE A 165 -6.20 -9.52 13.69
C ILE A 165 -7.21 -8.74 12.85
N ILE A 166 -7.81 -7.68 13.39
CA ILE A 166 -8.79 -6.87 12.65
C ILE A 166 -8.13 -6.19 11.44
N ILE A 167 -6.91 -5.66 11.58
CA ILE A 167 -6.14 -5.10 10.46
C ILE A 167 -5.97 -6.15 9.36
N GLY A 168 -5.51 -7.35 9.71
CA GLY A 168 -5.31 -8.42 8.74
C GLY A 168 -6.60 -8.92 8.10
N LEU A 169 -7.71 -8.95 8.85
CA LEU A 169 -9.03 -9.27 8.30
C LEU A 169 -9.49 -8.20 7.29
N ILE A 170 -9.33 -6.91 7.59
CA ILE A 170 -9.65 -5.83 6.64
C ILE A 170 -8.78 -5.95 5.39
N GLN A 171 -7.48 -6.17 5.54
CA GLN A 171 -6.58 -6.39 4.40
C GLN A 171 -6.99 -7.62 3.58
N ALA A 172 -7.39 -8.72 4.22
CA ALA A 172 -7.90 -9.90 3.52
C ALA A 172 -9.20 -9.62 2.77
N VAL A 173 -10.12 -8.83 3.34
CA VAL A 173 -11.34 -8.39 2.65
C VAL A 173 -11.00 -7.50 1.44
N ILE A 174 -10.03 -6.59 1.57
CA ILE A 174 -9.54 -5.77 0.43
C ILE A 174 -9.05 -6.67 -0.71
N VAL A 175 -8.24 -7.69 -0.40
CA VAL A 175 -7.77 -8.67 -1.40
C VAL A 175 -8.96 -9.40 -2.03
N LEU A 176 -9.84 -9.99 -1.22
CA LEU A 176 -10.97 -10.76 -1.72
C LEU A 176 -11.90 -9.93 -2.60
N TYR A 177 -12.14 -8.67 -2.23
CA TYR A 177 -12.94 -7.74 -2.98
C TYR A 177 -12.27 -7.34 -4.31
N GLY A 178 -10.97 -7.02 -4.27
CA GLY A 178 -10.17 -6.75 -5.46
C GLY A 178 -10.25 -7.91 -6.45
N PHE A 179 -9.91 -9.12 -6.01
CA PHE A 179 -9.96 -10.33 -6.86
C PHE A 179 -11.36 -10.69 -7.37
N SER A 180 -12.44 -10.23 -6.72
CA SER A 180 -13.82 -10.41 -7.20
C SER A 180 -14.18 -9.45 -8.34
N HIS A 181 -13.48 -8.32 -8.46
CA HIS A 181 -13.67 -7.32 -9.51
C HIS A 181 -12.39 -7.20 -10.36
N PRO A 182 -12.20 -8.07 -11.37
CA PRO A 182 -10.95 -8.18 -12.12
C PRO A 182 -10.47 -6.88 -12.80
N PHE A 183 -11.37 -5.92 -13.05
CA PHE A 183 -11.04 -4.59 -13.57
C PHE A 183 -10.20 -3.73 -12.63
N LEU A 184 -10.15 -4.05 -11.32
CA LEU A 184 -9.40 -3.28 -10.32
C LEU A 184 -7.94 -3.74 -10.17
N LEU A 185 -7.60 -4.92 -10.71
CA LEU A 185 -6.27 -5.50 -10.61
C LEU A 185 -5.37 -4.97 -11.73
N ASN A 186 -4.06 -5.07 -11.48
CA ASN A 186 -3.04 -4.79 -12.47
C ASN A 186 -3.21 -5.68 -13.73
N GLU A 187 -3.07 -5.08 -14.91
CA GLU A 187 -3.24 -5.71 -16.22
C GLU A 187 -2.39 -6.99 -16.38
N HIS A 188 -1.18 -7.01 -15.80
CA HIS A 188 -0.30 -8.17 -15.78
C HIS A 188 -0.87 -9.37 -15.03
N ILE A 189 -1.65 -9.14 -13.97
CA ILE A 189 -2.27 -10.20 -13.16
C ILE A 189 -3.57 -10.68 -13.81
N GLN A 190 -4.31 -9.76 -14.44
CA GLN A 190 -5.54 -10.04 -15.17
C GLN A 190 -5.31 -10.99 -16.36
N MET A 191 -4.16 -10.87 -17.04
CA MET A 191 -3.76 -11.73 -18.15
C MET A 191 -3.17 -13.08 -17.72
N SER A 192 -2.93 -13.31 -16.43
CA SER A 192 -2.29 -14.54 -15.94
C SER A 192 -3.30 -15.70 -15.80
N GLU A 193 -2.95 -16.87 -16.32
CA GLU A 193 -3.77 -18.09 -16.30
C GLU A 193 -4.05 -18.63 -14.87
N ASN A 194 -3.37 -18.11 -13.85
CA ASN A 194 -3.33 -18.62 -12.48
C ASN A 194 -3.80 -17.61 -11.41
N GLN A 195 -4.82 -16.79 -11.70
CA GLN A 195 -5.37 -15.79 -10.77
C GLN A 195 -5.73 -16.38 -9.37
N ALA A 196 -6.23 -17.62 -9.33
CA ALA A 196 -6.57 -18.31 -8.08
C ALA A 196 -5.34 -18.64 -7.22
N TYR A 197 -4.19 -18.94 -7.85
CA TYR A 197 -2.92 -19.17 -7.17
C TYR A 197 -2.42 -17.87 -6.53
N TYR A 198 -2.42 -16.76 -7.29
CA TYR A 198 -2.04 -15.44 -6.79
C TYR A 198 -2.90 -14.99 -5.62
N ARG A 199 -4.23 -15.13 -5.74
CA ARG A 199 -5.18 -14.82 -4.66
C ARG A 199 -4.84 -15.60 -3.38
N ARG A 200 -4.61 -16.91 -3.50
CA ARG A 200 -4.30 -17.76 -2.34
C ARG A 200 -2.96 -17.39 -1.71
N HIS A 201 -1.96 -17.11 -2.54
CA HIS A 201 -0.62 -16.75 -2.06
C HIS A 201 -0.61 -15.40 -1.32
N VAL A 202 -1.22 -14.35 -1.90
CA VAL A 202 -1.33 -13.03 -1.27
C VAL A 202 -2.10 -13.13 0.06
N LEU A 203 -3.21 -13.88 0.07
CA LEU A 203 -3.99 -14.10 1.28
C LEU A 203 -3.20 -14.87 2.34
N GLU A 204 -2.41 -15.87 1.95
CA GLU A 204 -1.54 -16.61 2.87
C GLU A 204 -0.49 -15.70 3.52
N VAL A 205 0.18 -14.85 2.74
CA VAL A 205 1.18 -13.92 3.25
C VAL A 205 0.57 -12.92 4.25
N ILE A 206 -0.59 -12.35 3.92
CA ILE A 206 -1.29 -11.38 4.78
C ILE A 206 -1.83 -12.05 6.05
N MET A 207 -2.40 -13.25 5.94
CA MET A 207 -3.02 -13.96 7.07
C MET A 207 -2.01 -14.58 8.04
N ARG A 208 -0.75 -14.78 7.67
CA ARG A 208 0.30 -15.32 8.57
C ARG A 208 0.40 -14.54 9.88
N VAL A 209 0.44 -13.21 9.82
CA VAL A 209 0.59 -12.35 11.01
C VAL A 209 -0.63 -12.46 11.94
N PRO A 210 -1.88 -12.26 11.47
CA PRO A 210 -3.09 -12.50 12.27
C PRO A 210 -3.19 -13.89 12.89
N ILE A 211 -2.79 -14.94 12.16
CA ILE A 211 -2.84 -16.32 12.65
C ILE A 211 -1.90 -16.48 13.85
N ILE A 212 -0.67 -15.98 13.76
CA ILE A 212 0.29 -16.05 14.88
C ILE A 212 -0.22 -15.21 16.06
N CYS A 213 -0.77 -14.02 15.82
CA CYS A 213 -1.37 -13.18 16.88
C CYS A 213 -2.59 -13.85 17.54
N PHE A 214 -3.41 -14.59 16.79
CA PHE A 214 -4.52 -15.35 17.34
C PHE A 214 -4.03 -16.41 18.32
N PHE A 215 -3.02 -17.20 17.93
CA PHE A 215 -2.40 -18.15 18.84
C PHE A 215 -1.73 -17.46 20.03
N ALA A 216 -1.03 -16.34 19.83
CA ALA A 216 -0.42 -15.56 20.90
C ALA A 216 -1.45 -15.07 21.93
N GLY A 217 -2.63 -14.63 21.48
CA GLY A 217 -3.74 -14.24 22.36
C GLY A 217 -4.30 -15.41 23.18
N ILE A 218 -4.41 -16.60 22.59
CA ILE A 218 -4.83 -17.81 23.33
C ILE A 218 -3.77 -18.18 24.38
N PHE A 219 -2.49 -18.22 23.98
CA PHE A 219 -1.39 -18.54 24.89
C PHE A 219 -1.20 -17.49 26.00
N ALA A 220 -1.65 -16.25 25.80
CA ALA A 220 -1.57 -15.20 26.83
C ALA A 220 -2.29 -15.60 28.13
N PHE A 221 -3.37 -16.39 28.07
CA PHE A 221 -4.08 -16.89 29.24
C PHE A 221 -3.37 -18.04 29.96
N ILE A 222 -2.51 -18.78 29.24
CA ILE A 222 -1.86 -19.99 29.75
C ILE A 222 -0.45 -19.65 30.25
N TYR A 223 0.37 -19.02 29.39
CA TYR A 223 1.76 -18.66 29.65
C TYR A 223 2.09 -17.34 28.96
N PHE A 224 2.12 -16.23 29.73
CA PHE A 224 2.37 -14.90 29.19
C PHE A 224 3.74 -14.78 28.51
N GLN A 225 4.77 -15.46 29.02
CA GLN A 225 6.12 -15.46 28.42
C GLN A 225 6.11 -16.03 26.99
N VAL A 226 5.35 -17.11 26.75
CA VAL A 226 5.25 -17.71 25.41
C VAL A 226 4.56 -16.74 24.44
N SER A 227 3.54 -16.02 24.91
CA SER A 227 2.86 -15.00 24.11
C SER A 227 3.83 -13.90 23.66
N TYR A 228 4.66 -13.37 24.57
CA TYR A 228 5.68 -12.36 24.21
C TYR A 228 6.72 -12.88 23.21
N VAL A 229 7.14 -14.14 23.34
CA VAL A 229 8.06 -14.75 22.37
C VAL A 229 7.42 -14.87 20.99
N LEU A 230 6.16 -15.27 20.92
CA LEU A 230 5.40 -15.32 19.65
C LEU A 230 5.25 -13.93 19.03
N LEU A 231 4.95 -12.90 19.83
CA LEU A 231 4.84 -11.53 19.35
C LEU A 231 6.18 -10.96 18.86
N ALA A 232 7.28 -11.23 19.58
CA ALA A 232 8.61 -10.86 19.12
C ALA A 232 8.94 -11.54 17.78
N LEU A 233 8.63 -12.83 17.67
CA LEU A 233 8.82 -13.60 16.44
C LEU A 233 8.00 -13.03 15.26
N VAL A 234 6.77 -12.57 15.48
CA VAL A 234 5.99 -11.85 14.45
C VAL A 234 6.72 -10.62 13.92
N ILE A 235 7.33 -9.84 14.81
CA ILE A 235 8.07 -8.62 14.44
C ILE A 235 9.34 -8.99 13.67
N PHE A 236 10.09 -10.00 14.12
CA PHE A 236 11.41 -10.32 13.56
C PHE A 236 11.38 -11.23 12.32
N ILE A 237 10.38 -12.11 12.15
CA ILE A 237 10.27 -13.01 10.99
C ILE A 237 10.51 -12.31 9.64
N PRO A 238 9.83 -11.21 9.30
CA PRO A 238 9.99 -10.59 7.98
C PRO A 238 11.40 -10.04 7.76
N TYR A 239 12.04 -9.53 8.80
CA TYR A 239 13.41 -9.01 8.70
C TYR A 239 14.43 -10.14 8.61
N ILE A 240 14.24 -11.22 9.38
CA ILE A 240 15.11 -12.40 9.34
C ILE A 240 14.99 -13.07 7.98
N SER A 241 13.78 -13.26 7.44
CA SER A 241 13.59 -13.91 6.13
C SER A 241 14.25 -13.12 5.00
N GLN A 242 14.14 -11.79 5.01
CA GLN A 242 14.81 -10.93 4.03
C GLN A 242 16.34 -10.97 4.19
N SER A 243 16.85 -10.89 5.42
CA SER A 243 18.29 -10.92 5.69
C SER A 243 18.90 -12.27 5.30
N VAL A 244 18.23 -13.37 5.66
CA VAL A 244 18.65 -14.73 5.27
C VAL A 244 18.61 -14.90 3.77
N THR A 245 17.57 -14.41 3.09
CA THR A 245 17.50 -14.48 1.61
C THR A 245 18.64 -13.69 0.98
N TRP A 246 18.93 -12.48 1.47
CA TRP A 246 20.04 -11.66 0.98
C TRP A 246 21.41 -12.30 1.24
N ILE A 247 21.63 -12.88 2.43
CA ILE A 247 22.87 -13.60 2.75
C ILE A 247 23.01 -14.85 1.87
N TRP A 248 21.91 -15.59 1.69
CA TRP A 248 21.90 -16.83 0.93
C TRP A 248 22.09 -16.58 -0.56
N THR A 249 21.46 -15.55 -1.13
CA THR A 249 21.71 -15.17 -2.53
C THR A 249 23.15 -14.67 -2.71
N LYS A 250 23.71 -13.93 -1.76
CA LYS A 250 25.10 -13.48 -1.84
C LYS A 250 26.12 -14.62 -1.66
N ALA A 251 25.80 -15.63 -0.85
CA ALA A 251 26.64 -16.82 -0.66
C ALA A 251 26.53 -17.80 -1.85
N THR A 252 25.32 -18.04 -2.35
CA THR A 252 25.02 -18.95 -3.46
C THR A 252 25.34 -18.34 -4.84
N SER A 253 25.41 -17.00 -4.96
CA SER A 253 25.87 -16.32 -6.19
C SER A 253 27.34 -16.58 -6.53
N SER A 254 28.13 -17.18 -5.62
CA SER A 254 29.49 -17.63 -5.94
C SER A 254 29.53 -19.01 -6.62
N GLN A 255 28.40 -19.71 -6.78
CA GLN A 255 28.40 -21.14 -7.13
C GLN A 255 27.48 -21.59 -8.28
N ILE A 256 26.68 -20.71 -8.91
CA ILE A 256 25.79 -21.14 -10.01
C ILE A 256 26.38 -20.73 -11.36
N GLU A 257 27.16 -21.67 -11.91
CA GLU A 257 27.48 -21.80 -13.32
C GLU A 257 26.19 -22.09 -14.10
N GLU A 258 25.99 -21.39 -15.22
CA GLU A 258 24.76 -21.35 -16.01
C GLU A 258 24.32 -22.76 -16.48
N THR A 259 23.17 -23.24 -16.01
CA THR A 259 22.46 -24.35 -16.66
C THR A 259 21.21 -23.80 -17.37
N PRO A 260 21.12 -23.89 -18.72
CA PRO A 260 20.15 -23.14 -19.51
C PRO A 260 18.76 -23.79 -19.67
N ASP A 261 18.28 -24.59 -18.70
CA ASP A 261 16.98 -25.29 -18.80
C ASP A 261 16.02 -25.09 -17.61
N SER A 262 16.35 -24.24 -16.63
CA SER A 262 15.43 -23.87 -15.54
C SER A 262 14.63 -22.59 -15.84
N MET A 263 14.28 -22.37 -17.11
CA MET A 263 13.74 -21.09 -17.62
C MET A 263 12.19 -21.05 -17.74
N LEU A 264 11.45 -21.80 -16.90
CA LEU A 264 9.96 -21.78 -16.91
C LEU A 264 9.29 -21.92 -15.53
N PHE A 265 9.95 -21.45 -14.47
CA PHE A 265 9.30 -21.20 -13.18
C PHE A 265 9.64 -19.79 -12.71
N TYR A 266 9.03 -18.80 -13.37
CA TYR A 266 8.91 -17.45 -12.81
C TYR A 266 7.95 -17.52 -11.61
N THR A 267 8.42 -18.13 -10.53
CA THR A 267 7.75 -18.11 -9.25
C THR A 267 7.90 -16.69 -8.74
N TYR A 268 6.83 -15.90 -8.88
CA TYR A 268 6.70 -14.60 -8.26
C TYR A 268 7.08 -14.73 -6.77
N HIS A 269 8.27 -14.20 -6.45
CA HIS A 269 8.99 -14.45 -5.22
C HIS A 269 8.62 -13.32 -4.24
N PRO A 270 8.55 -13.55 -2.92
CA PRO A 270 8.37 -12.52 -1.89
C PRO A 270 9.48 -11.44 -1.85
N SER A 271 10.34 -11.41 -2.85
CA SER A 271 11.38 -10.45 -3.16
C SER A 271 11.05 -9.59 -4.39
N GLU A 272 9.77 -9.35 -4.69
CA GLU A 272 9.44 -8.28 -5.62
C GLU A 272 9.90 -6.95 -5.00
N PRO A 273 10.67 -6.12 -5.74
CA PRO A 273 11.17 -4.88 -5.19
C PRO A 273 10.01 -3.99 -4.70
N LEU A 274 10.15 -3.46 -3.48
CA LEU A 274 9.22 -2.44 -2.99
C LEU A 274 9.24 -1.25 -3.95
N SER A 275 8.08 -0.63 -4.16
CA SER A 275 8.01 0.58 -4.99
C SER A 275 8.91 1.67 -4.39
N LYS A 276 9.87 2.14 -5.19
CA LYS A 276 10.84 3.16 -4.82
C LYS A 276 10.15 4.44 -4.33
N GLU A 277 9.12 4.88 -5.05
CA GLU A 277 8.34 6.07 -4.70
C GLU A 277 7.72 5.98 -3.30
N ARG A 278 7.23 4.80 -2.92
CA ARG A 278 6.64 4.56 -1.60
C ARG A 278 7.71 4.68 -0.50
N VAL A 279 8.88 4.11 -0.75
CA VAL A 279 10.03 4.17 0.18
C VAL A 279 10.50 5.62 0.34
N GLU A 280 10.58 6.38 -0.76
CA GLU A 280 10.92 7.80 -0.76
C GLU A 280 9.91 8.61 0.06
N ALA A 281 8.60 8.43 -0.20
CA ALA A 281 7.54 9.12 0.54
C ALA A 281 7.57 8.81 2.05
N PHE A 282 7.82 7.55 2.42
CA PHE A 282 7.99 7.18 3.83
C PHE A 282 9.22 7.86 4.44
N SER A 283 10.37 7.84 3.76
CA SER A 283 11.59 8.50 4.27
C SER A 283 11.45 10.01 4.39
N ASP A 284 10.82 10.66 3.41
CA ASP A 284 10.57 12.11 3.42
C ASP A 284 9.69 12.50 4.60
N GLY A 285 8.65 11.71 4.87
CA GLY A 285 7.81 11.87 6.05
C GLY A 285 8.61 11.74 7.36
N VAL A 286 9.53 10.77 7.44
CA VAL A 286 10.32 10.55 8.65
C VAL A 286 11.23 11.74 8.92
N TYR A 287 11.97 12.19 7.90
CA TYR A 287 12.86 13.34 8.01
C TYR A 287 12.11 14.64 8.32
N ALA A 288 10.95 14.84 7.70
CA ALA A 288 10.10 16.01 7.98
C ALA A 288 9.68 16.06 9.46
N ILE A 289 9.24 14.93 10.03
CA ILE A 289 8.84 14.89 11.44
C ILE A 289 10.02 15.05 12.39
N VAL A 290 11.17 14.47 12.08
CA VAL A 290 12.38 14.70 12.89
C VAL A 290 12.75 16.19 12.90
N ALA A 291 12.71 16.86 11.75
CA ALA A 291 12.98 18.29 11.66
C ALA A 291 11.94 19.14 12.43
N THR A 292 10.65 18.77 12.39
CA THR A 292 9.62 19.49 13.17
C THR A 292 9.77 19.28 14.68
N LEU A 293 10.16 18.08 15.11
CA LEU A 293 10.44 17.83 16.53
C LEU A 293 11.64 18.63 17.03
N LEU A 294 12.71 18.75 16.22
CA LEU A 294 13.89 19.55 16.57
C LEU A 294 13.57 21.03 16.72
N ILE A 295 12.75 21.62 15.83
CA ILE A 295 12.38 23.04 15.94
C ILE A 295 11.39 23.31 17.08
N LEU A 296 10.56 22.34 17.46
CA LEU A 296 9.65 22.45 18.60
C LEU A 296 10.36 22.36 19.95
N ASP A 297 11.56 21.80 19.99
CA ASP A 297 12.38 21.65 21.19
C ASP A 297 13.29 22.87 21.47
N ILE A 298 13.48 23.75 20.46
CA ILE A 298 14.21 25.03 20.56
C ILE A 298 13.31 26.10 21.21
#